data_AF-A0A920RAZ9-F1
#
_entry.id   AF-A0A920RAZ9-F1
#
_cell.length_a   1.000
_cell.length_b   1.000
_cell.length_c   1.000
_cell.angle_alpha   90.00
_cell.angle_beta   90.00
_cell.angle_gamma   90.00
#
_symmetry.space_group_name_H-M   'P 1'
#
loop_
_entity.id
_entity.type
_entity.pdbx_description
1 polymer ?
#
loop_
_entity_poly.entity_id
_entity_poly.type
_entity_poly.pdbx_seq_one_letter_code
_entity_poly.pdbx_strand_id
1 'polypeptide(L)' 'MLPLTLSYDHKAVNGVDGGLFATYLAGLLADIRHLVL' A
#
# COMPACT_ATOMS: atom_id res chain seq x y z
N MET A 1 3.85 -4.64 -13.95
CA MET A 1 3.96 -3.32 -13.27
C MET A 1 2.61 -2.65 -13.36
N LEU A 2 1.90 -2.54 -12.23
CA LEU A 2 0.60 -1.86 -12.13
C LEU A 2 0.84 -0.47 -11.54
N PRO A 3 0.53 0.63 -12.25
CA PRO A 3 0.63 1.96 -11.67
C PRO A 3 -0.43 2.14 -10.59
N LEU A 4 0.00 2.56 -9.39
CA LEU A 4 -0.87 2.84 -8.24
C LEU A 4 -0.68 4.29 -7.80
N THR A 5 -1.77 4.94 -7.39
CA THR A 5 -1.74 6.27 -6.79
C THR A 5 -2.32 6.20 -5.39
N LEU A 6 -1.54 6.59 -4.39
CA LEU A 6 -1.97 6.68 -3.00
C LEU A 6 -2.19 8.15 -2.64
N SER A 7 -3.46 8.54 -2.50
CA SER A 7 -3.84 9.84 -1.93
C SER A 7 -4.14 9.66 -0.44
N TYR A 8 -3.55 10.49 0.40
CA TYR A 8 -3.74 10.45 1.85
C TYR A 8 -3.64 11.86 2.45
N ASP A 9 -4.24 12.05 3.63
CA ASP A 9 -4.08 13.28 4.41
C ASP A 9 -2.74 13.24 5.15
N HIS A 10 -1.79 14.09 4.74
CA HIS A 10 -0.45 14.13 5.34
C HIS A 10 -0.46 14.64 6.80
N LYS A 11 -1.55 15.27 7.26
CA LYS A 11 -1.71 15.63 8.68
C LYS A 11 -1.99 14.41 9.56
N ALA A 12 -2.62 13.38 8.99
CA ALA A 12 -2.98 12.15 9.70
C ALA A 12 -1.95 11.03 9.50
N VAL A 13 -1.33 10.95 8.31
CA VAL A 13 -0.39 9.89 7.93
C VAL A 13 0.87 10.52 7.37
N ASN A 14 2.04 10.12 7.85
CA ASN A 14 3.31 10.63 7.32
C ASN A 14 3.76 9.83 6.07
N GLY A 15 4.75 10.37 5.34
CA GLY A 15 5.23 9.75 4.10
C GLY A 15 5.86 8.36 4.29
N VAL A 16 6.44 8.05 5.44
CA VAL A 16 7.01 6.72 5.72
C VAL A 16 5.88 5.69 5.84
N ASP A 17 4.86 6.00 6.63
CA ASP A 17 3.71 5.11 6.79
C ASP A 17 2.94 4.92 5.48
N GLY A 18 2.77 6.00 4.70
CA GLY A 18 2.18 5.92 3.36
C GLY A 18 2.99 5.04 2.40
N GLY A 19 4.33 5.16 2.42
CA GLY A 19 5.22 4.32 1.62
C GLY A 19 5.20 2.84 2.03
N LEU A 20 5.15 2.57 3.33
CA LEU A 20 5.02 1.22 3.87
C LEU A 20 3.67 0.59 3.48
N PHE A 21 2.57 1.36 3.57
CA PHE A 21 1.26 0.90 3.12
C PHE A 21 1.25 0.57 1.61
N ALA A 22 1.82 1.45 0.77
CA ALA A 22 1.89 1.20 -0.67
C ALA A 22 2.71 -0.06 -1.00
N THR A 23 3.83 -0.28 -0.29
CA THR A 23 4.67 -1.48 -0.44
C THR A 23 3.91 -2.74 -0.03
N TYR A 24 3.21 -2.70 1.11
CA TYR A 24 2.38 -3.80 1.59
C TYR A 24 1.25 -4.12 0.60
N LEU A 25 0.52 -3.10 0.13
CA LEU A 25 -0.56 -3.25 -0.85
C LEU A 25 -0.04 -3.87 -2.16
N ALA A 26 1.11 -3.42 -2.65
CA ALA A 26 1.74 -4.01 -3.84
C ALA A 26 2.07 -5.50 -3.63
N GLY A 27 2.54 -5.88 -2.43
CA GLY A 27 2.79 -7.28 -2.07
C GLY A 27 1.52 -8.13 -2.05
N LEU A 28 0.43 -7.62 -1.47
CA LEU A 28 -0.87 -8.31 -1.47
C LEU A 28 -1.42 -8.52 -2.89
N LEU A 29 -1.31 -7.49 -3.74
CA LEU A 29 -1.78 -7.57 -5.13
C LEU A 29 -0.90 -8.48 -6.01
N ALA A 30 0.38 -8.63 -5.66
CA ALA A 30 1.29 -9.55 -6.35
C ALA A 30 0.98 -11.02 -6.04
N ASP A 31 0.47 -11.31 -4.84
CA ASP A 31 0.08 -12.66 -4.44
C ASP A 31 -1.19 -12.64 -3.58
N ILE A 32 -2.33 -12.88 -4.25
CA ILE A 32 -3.69 -12.86 -3.69
C ILE A 32 -3.89 -13.84 -2.51
N ARG A 33 -3.02 -14.86 -2.36
CA ARG A 33 -3.12 -15.85 -1.27
C ARG A 33 -2.96 -15.21 0.11
N HIS A 34 -2.26 -14.09 0.20
CA HIS A 34 -2.14 -13.32 1.44
C HIS A 34 -3.48 -12.73 1.94
N LEU A 35 -4.56 -12.76 1.13
CA LEU A 35 -5.88 -12.27 1.51
C LEU A 35 -6.79 -13.33 2.16
N VAL A 36 -6.37 -14.59 2.23
CA VAL A 36 -7.24 -15.74 2.63
C VAL A 36 -6.90 -16.26 4.04
N LEU A 37 -6.15 -15.49 4.83
CA LEU A 37 -5.94 -15.78 6.26
C LEU A 37 -7.18 -15.42 7.08
#